data_AF-A0A2D6Y1P2-F1
#
_entry.id   AF-A0A2D6Y1P2-F1
#
_cell.length_a   1.000
_cell.length_b   1.000
_cell.length_c   1.000
_cell.angle_alpha   90.00
_cell.angle_beta   90.00
_cell.angle_gamma   90.00
#
_symmetry.space_group_name_H-M   'P 1'
#
loop_
_entity.id
_entity.type
_entity.pdbx_description
1 polymer ?
#
loop_
_entity_poly.entity_id
_entity_poly.type
_entity_poly.pdbx_seq_one_letter_code
_entity_poly.pdbx_strand_id
1 'polypeptide(L)'
;MESWIPQVVELLHSPLGAVLFIPLYALWVTLLLPGVWASMLAGVIYGTWLGSALVFVGASLGAVLVFLLGRTWLREWAQQRLLRWPKLQAVERAVSNEGLKLVLLTRLSPAFPFSLLNLAYGLSAVSLRDYSIGLIGILPGTVLFCGLGALAGDVAQFGSVLSGEADWVTWGLRVVGVLATVAVVWLVSRAARQALEDA
;
A
#
# COMPACT_ATOMS: atom_id res chain seq x y z
N MET A 1 -4.44 -13.43 -31.19
CA MET A 1 -4.96 -13.12 -29.84
C MET A 1 -4.50 -11.71 -29.54
N GLU A 2 -5.20 -10.74 -30.14
CA GLU A 2 -4.82 -9.32 -30.13
C GLU A 2 -4.66 -8.82 -28.70
N SER A 3 -3.49 -8.22 -28.45
CA SER A 3 -3.13 -7.65 -27.17
C SER A 3 -4.06 -6.46 -26.90
N TRP A 4 -5.11 -6.66 -26.11
CA TRP A 4 -5.95 -5.63 -25.49
C TRP A 4 -5.20 -4.83 -24.40
N ILE A 5 -4.02 -5.32 -24.01
CA ILE A 5 -3.13 -4.74 -23.00
C ILE A 5 -2.79 -3.25 -23.27
N PRO A 6 -2.43 -2.81 -24.50
CA PRO A 6 -2.10 -1.41 -24.77
C PRO A 6 -3.31 -0.48 -24.57
N GLN A 7 -4.50 -0.91 -24.99
CA GLN A 7 -5.74 -0.14 -24.89
C GLN A 7 -6.17 0.01 -23.42
N VAL A 8 -6.00 -1.03 -22.61
CA VAL A 8 -6.26 -0.98 -21.16
C VAL A 8 -5.26 -0.07 -20.45
N VAL A 9 -3.98 -0.12 -20.84
CA VAL A 9 -2.95 0.76 -20.28
C VAL A 9 -3.21 2.23 -20.64
N GLU A 10 -3.62 2.51 -21.87
CA GLU A 10 -3.98 3.86 -22.32
C GLU A 10 -5.22 4.39 -21.57
N LEU A 11 -6.24 3.54 -21.39
CA LEU A 11 -7.40 3.88 -20.57
C LEU A 11 -7.02 4.16 -19.11
N LEU A 12 -6.11 3.36 -18.52
CA LEU A 12 -5.67 3.54 -17.15
C LEU A 12 -4.95 4.87 -16.93
N HIS A 13 -4.12 5.31 -17.86
CA HIS A 13 -3.45 6.62 -17.78
C HIS A 13 -4.37 7.81 -18.07
N SER A 14 -5.55 7.58 -18.65
CA SER A 14 -6.55 8.62 -18.86
C SER A 14 -7.17 9.11 -17.53
N PRO A 15 -7.71 10.35 -17.48
CA PRO A 15 -8.45 10.83 -16.32
C PRO A 15 -9.64 9.93 -15.94
N LEU A 16 -10.26 9.29 -16.93
CA LEU A 16 -11.34 8.31 -16.73
C LEU A 16 -10.83 7.05 -16.02
N GLY A 17 -9.64 6.57 -16.37
CA GLY A 17 -8.99 5.43 -15.71
C GLY A 17 -8.70 5.71 -14.23
N ALA A 18 -8.17 6.89 -13.92
CA ALA A 18 -7.95 7.32 -12.54
C ALA A 18 -9.26 7.38 -11.72
N VAL A 19 -10.35 7.86 -12.31
CA VAL A 19 -11.67 7.90 -11.66
C VAL A 19 -12.24 6.48 -11.46
N LEU A 20 -12.10 5.60 -12.45
CA LEU A 20 -12.54 4.19 -12.35
C LEU A 20 -11.70 3.37 -11.37
N PHE A 21 -10.44 3.74 -11.15
CA PHE A 21 -9.57 3.07 -10.19
C PHE A 21 -10.13 3.15 -8.76
N ILE A 22 -10.72 4.27 -8.37
CA ILE A 22 -11.27 4.50 -7.01
C ILE A 22 -12.33 3.44 -6.62
N PRO A 23 -13.44 3.26 -7.37
CA PRO A 23 -14.44 2.25 -7.04
C PRO A 23 -13.92 0.82 -7.18
N LEU A 24 -12.99 0.55 -8.11
CA LEU A 24 -12.34 -0.76 -8.23
C LEU A 24 -11.50 -1.07 -6.99
N TYR A 25 -10.73 -0.11 -6.50
CA TYR A 25 -9.95 -0.27 -5.26
C TYR A 25 -10.87 -0.43 -4.04
N ALA A 26 -11.96 0.34 -3.96
CA ALA A 26 -12.95 0.18 -2.91
C ALA A 26 -13.56 -1.23 -2.90
N LEU A 27 -13.85 -1.78 -4.08
CA LEU A 27 -14.31 -3.16 -4.24
C LEU A 27 -13.22 -4.17 -3.80
N TRP A 28 -11.97 -3.96 -4.21
CA TRP A 28 -10.83 -4.78 -3.81
C TRP A 28 -10.69 -4.90 -2.28
N VAL A 29 -10.79 -3.76 -1.59
CA VAL A 29 -10.80 -3.70 -0.12
C VAL A 29 -12.01 -4.42 0.46
N THR A 30 -13.18 -4.26 -0.16
CA THR A 30 -14.43 -4.91 0.27
C THR A 30 -14.36 -6.44 0.15
N LEU A 31 -13.64 -6.95 -0.85
CA LEU A 31 -13.34 -8.37 -1.03
C LEU A 31 -12.27 -8.90 -0.06
N LEU A 32 -11.82 -8.08 0.90
CA LEU A 32 -10.80 -8.41 1.89
C LEU A 32 -9.44 -8.78 1.31
N LEU A 33 -9.16 -8.34 0.07
CA LEU A 33 -7.91 -8.62 -0.60
C LEU A 33 -6.75 -7.78 0.00
N PRO A 34 -5.49 -8.23 -0.09
CA PRO A 34 -4.37 -7.48 0.46
C PRO A 34 -4.16 -6.15 -0.29
N GLY A 35 -4.18 -5.04 0.45
CA GLY A 35 -4.04 -3.69 -0.12
C GLY A 35 -2.64 -3.36 -0.63
N VAL A 36 -1.61 -4.07 -0.16
CA VAL A 36 -0.20 -3.87 -0.56
C VAL A 36 -0.04 -4.00 -2.07
N TRP A 37 -0.56 -5.08 -2.66
CA TRP A 37 -0.45 -5.34 -4.09
C TRP A 37 -1.12 -4.26 -4.94
N ALA A 38 -2.34 -3.87 -4.55
CA ALA A 38 -3.08 -2.83 -5.26
C ALA A 38 -2.42 -1.45 -5.12
N SER A 39 -1.80 -1.15 -3.97
CA SER A 39 -1.07 0.10 -3.73
C SER A 39 0.23 0.18 -4.55
N MET A 40 1.00 -0.92 -4.60
CA MET A 40 2.19 -1.00 -5.45
C MET A 40 1.82 -0.89 -6.94
N LEU A 41 0.75 -1.56 -7.38
CA LEU A 41 0.25 -1.45 -8.75
C LEU A 41 -0.17 -0.01 -9.08
N ALA A 42 -0.84 0.68 -8.17
CA ALA A 42 -1.15 2.10 -8.33
C ALA A 42 0.12 2.96 -8.47
N GLY A 43 1.17 2.62 -7.71
CA GLY A 43 2.48 3.24 -7.83
C GLY A 43 3.13 3.07 -9.20
N VAL A 44 3.07 1.86 -9.75
CA VAL A 44 3.59 1.56 -11.11
C VAL A 44 2.83 2.33 -12.19
N ILE A 45 1.51 2.47 -12.06
CA ILE A 45 0.65 3.06 -13.10
C ILE A 45 0.58 4.60 -12.99
N TYR A 46 0.43 5.12 -11.78
CA TYR A 46 0.11 6.53 -11.52
C TYR A 46 1.26 7.30 -10.83
N GLY A 47 2.36 6.62 -10.51
CA GLY A 47 3.45 7.18 -9.73
C GLY A 47 3.12 7.33 -8.25
N THR A 48 4.11 7.80 -7.48
CA THR A 48 4.03 7.86 -6.02
C THR A 48 2.88 8.74 -5.52
N TRP A 49 2.79 9.99 -5.97
CA TRP A 49 1.88 10.98 -5.38
C TRP A 49 0.43 10.82 -5.84
N LEU A 50 0.20 10.73 -7.16
CA LEU A 50 -1.14 10.56 -7.73
C LEU A 50 -1.69 9.18 -7.34
N GLY A 51 -0.88 8.12 -7.45
CA GLY A 51 -1.23 6.77 -7.00
C GLY A 51 -1.63 6.76 -5.52
N SER A 52 -0.87 7.43 -4.66
CA SER A 52 -1.20 7.53 -3.23
C SER A 52 -2.53 8.23 -2.97
N ALA A 53 -2.82 9.32 -3.68
CA ALA A 53 -4.08 10.05 -3.53
C ALA A 53 -5.28 9.18 -3.96
N LEU A 54 -5.18 8.51 -5.10
CA LEU A 54 -6.23 7.62 -5.62
C LEU A 54 -6.45 6.42 -4.68
N VAL A 55 -5.36 5.78 -4.24
CA VAL A 55 -5.41 4.69 -3.27
C VAL A 55 -6.01 5.15 -1.95
N PHE A 56 -5.66 6.32 -1.44
CA PHE A 56 -6.21 6.83 -0.18
C PHE A 56 -7.73 7.00 -0.25
N VAL A 57 -8.24 7.59 -1.34
CA VAL A 57 -9.68 7.77 -1.55
C VAL A 57 -10.39 6.43 -1.71
N GLY A 58 -9.88 5.55 -2.58
CA GLY A 58 -10.46 4.21 -2.79
C GLY A 58 -10.42 3.35 -1.54
N ALA A 59 -9.30 3.36 -0.81
CA ALA A 59 -9.12 2.65 0.45
C ALA A 59 -10.07 3.17 1.53
N SER A 60 -10.25 4.49 1.62
CA SER A 60 -11.17 5.11 2.56
C SER A 60 -12.62 4.69 2.30
N LEU A 61 -13.06 4.72 1.03
CA LEU A 61 -14.40 4.29 0.64
C LEU A 61 -14.62 2.80 0.94
N GLY A 62 -13.72 1.93 0.49
CA GLY A 62 -13.82 0.49 0.74
C GLY A 62 -13.78 0.14 2.23
N ALA A 63 -12.92 0.83 3.00
CA ALA A 63 -12.82 0.64 4.44
C ALA A 63 -14.09 1.06 5.17
N VAL A 64 -14.74 2.16 4.77
CA VAL A 64 -16.04 2.57 5.32
C VAL A 64 -17.13 1.57 4.96
N LEU A 65 -17.15 1.05 3.73
CA LEU A 65 -18.10 0.02 3.31
C LEU A 65 -17.96 -1.25 4.16
N VAL A 66 -16.75 -1.79 4.32
CA VAL A 66 -16.50 -2.98 5.16
C VAL A 66 -16.88 -2.73 6.62
N PHE A 67 -16.56 -1.54 7.15
CA PHE A 67 -16.94 -1.15 8.50
C PHE A 67 -18.46 -1.15 8.68
N LEU A 68 -19.19 -0.55 7.73
CA LEU A 68 -20.65 -0.49 7.78
C LEU A 68 -21.30 -1.87 7.60
N LEU A 69 -20.78 -2.70 6.70
CA LEU A 69 -21.22 -4.09 6.54
C LEU A 69 -21.03 -4.88 7.85
N GLY A 70 -19.87 -4.76 8.49
CA GLY A 70 -19.64 -5.33 9.82
C GLY A 70 -20.64 -4.83 10.86
N ARG A 71 -20.89 -3.52 10.89
CA ARG A 71 -21.75 -2.87 11.90
C ARG A 71 -23.24 -3.13 11.71
N THR A 72 -23.70 -3.41 10.51
CA THR A 72 -25.13 -3.59 10.22
C THR A 72 -25.49 -5.05 10.11
N TRP A 73 -24.76 -5.83 9.30
CA TRP A 73 -25.13 -7.21 9.00
C TRP A 73 -24.56 -8.21 10.01
N LEU A 74 -23.35 -7.96 10.54
CA LEU A 74 -22.68 -8.89 11.44
C LEU A 74 -22.79 -8.51 12.92
N ARG A 75 -23.32 -7.32 13.24
CA ARG A 75 -23.33 -6.80 14.61
C ARG A 75 -24.22 -7.62 15.55
N GLU A 76 -25.39 -8.05 15.11
CA GLU A 76 -26.27 -8.89 15.93
C GLU A 76 -25.63 -10.25 16.23
N TRP A 77 -25.03 -10.89 15.22
CA TRP A 77 -24.28 -12.13 15.37
C TRP A 77 -23.07 -11.96 16.32
N ALA A 78 -22.31 -10.88 16.15
CA ALA A 78 -21.13 -10.60 16.96
C ALA A 78 -21.49 -10.27 18.41
N GLN A 79 -22.54 -9.46 18.65
CA GLN A 79 -23.01 -9.15 20.00
C GLN A 79 -23.52 -10.39 20.74
N GLN A 80 -24.27 -11.27 20.06
CA GLN A 80 -24.69 -12.56 20.63
C GLN A 80 -23.50 -13.44 21.01
N ARG A 81 -22.40 -13.40 20.23
CA ARG A 81 -21.16 -14.13 20.53
C ARG A 81 -20.37 -13.47 21.67
N LEU A 82 -20.35 -12.14 21.73
CA LEU A 82 -19.64 -11.35 22.76
C LEU A 82 -20.25 -11.51 24.14
N LEU A 83 -21.57 -11.75 24.25
CA LEU A 83 -22.26 -12.07 25.50
C LEU A 83 -21.69 -13.32 26.20
N ARG A 84 -21.00 -14.21 25.46
CA ARG A 84 -20.33 -15.39 26.03
C ARG A 84 -18.97 -15.08 26.67
N TRP A 85 -18.44 -13.85 26.52
CA TRP A 85 -17.07 -13.50 26.94
C TRP A 85 -17.01 -12.15 27.66
N PRO A 86 -17.22 -12.10 28.99
CA PRO A 86 -17.26 -10.86 29.78
C PRO A 86 -15.97 -10.03 29.71
N LYS A 87 -14.81 -10.69 29.57
CA LYS A 87 -13.51 -10.02 29.42
C LYS A 87 -13.40 -9.23 28.11
N LEU A 88 -13.99 -9.74 27.02
CA LEU A 88 -14.00 -9.06 25.72
C LEU A 88 -14.93 -7.84 25.74
N GLN A 89 -16.02 -7.86 26.50
CA GLN A 89 -16.88 -6.69 26.70
C GLN A 89 -16.19 -5.57 27.50
N ALA A 90 -15.39 -5.93 28.52
CA ALA A 90 -14.61 -4.95 29.27
C ALA A 90 -13.55 -4.28 28.38
N VAL A 91 -12.90 -5.05 27.51
CA VAL A 91 -11.97 -4.53 26.50
C VAL A 91 -12.70 -3.65 25.49
N GLU A 92 -13.86 -4.07 24.98
CA GLU A 92 -14.68 -3.26 24.05
C GLU A 92 -15.04 -1.89 24.65
N ARG A 93 -15.44 -1.85 25.93
CA ARG A 93 -15.75 -0.60 26.65
C ARG A 93 -14.52 0.26 26.93
N ALA A 94 -13.38 -0.34 27.24
CA ALA A 94 -12.13 0.40 27.40
C ALA A 94 -11.68 1.02 26.06
N VAL A 95 -11.84 0.27 24.97
CA VAL A 95 -11.53 0.69 23.60
C VAL A 95 -12.51 1.76 23.10
N SER A 96 -13.78 1.77 23.54
CA SER A 96 -14.75 2.79 23.12
C SER A 96 -14.37 4.21 23.55
N ASN A 97 -13.61 4.37 24.63
CA ASN A 97 -13.19 5.69 25.12
C ASN A 97 -11.96 6.24 24.37
N GLU A 98 -11.21 5.41 23.64
CA GLU A 98 -10.02 5.82 22.86
C GLU A 98 -10.04 5.27 21.42
N GLY A 99 -11.22 5.18 20.80
CA GLY A 99 -11.40 4.57 19.48
C GLY A 99 -10.50 5.15 18.38
N LEU A 100 -10.31 6.47 18.35
CA LEU A 100 -9.43 7.13 17.38
C LEU A 100 -7.96 6.70 17.55
N LYS A 101 -7.47 6.68 18.80
CA LYS A 101 -6.08 6.32 19.10
C LYS A 101 -5.82 4.85 18.79
N LEU A 102 -6.79 3.99 19.08
CA LEU A 102 -6.73 2.58 18.70
C LEU A 102 -6.61 2.42 17.17
N VAL A 103 -7.47 3.09 16.40
CA VAL A 103 -7.44 3.02 14.93
C VAL A 103 -6.12 3.56 14.37
N LEU A 104 -5.59 4.67 14.91
CA LEU A 104 -4.32 5.24 14.46
C LEU A 104 -3.12 4.32 14.77
N LEU A 105 -2.98 3.87 16.02
CA LEU A 105 -1.83 3.05 16.44
C LEU A 105 -1.77 1.71 15.70
N THR A 106 -2.92 1.08 15.50
CA THR A 106 -3.02 -0.19 14.77
C THR A 106 -2.77 -0.04 13.28
N ARG A 107 -3.13 1.10 12.66
CA ARG A 107 -2.86 1.38 11.24
C ARG A 107 -1.41 1.76 10.96
N LEU A 108 -0.74 2.37 11.94
CA LEU A 108 0.71 2.60 11.90
C LEU A 108 1.50 1.31 12.11
N SER A 109 0.89 0.30 12.75
CA SER A 109 1.49 -1.02 12.92
C SER A 109 1.30 -1.88 11.67
N PRO A 110 2.37 -2.44 11.09
CA PRO A 110 2.25 -3.37 9.95
C PRO A 110 1.78 -4.78 10.37
N ALA A 111 1.54 -5.01 11.67
CA ALA A 111 1.24 -6.34 12.20
C ALA A 111 -0.13 -6.89 11.77
N PHE A 112 -1.05 -6.03 11.32
CA PHE A 112 -2.43 -6.42 11.07
C PHE A 112 -2.87 -6.12 9.63
N PRO A 113 -3.51 -7.08 8.94
CA PRO A 113 -4.05 -6.85 7.60
C PRO A 113 -5.14 -5.78 7.60
N PHE A 114 -5.01 -4.82 6.69
CA PHE A 114 -5.92 -3.67 6.55
C PHE A 114 -7.40 -4.05 6.53
N SER A 115 -7.76 -5.03 5.70
CA SER A 115 -9.16 -5.41 5.50
C SER A 115 -9.76 -6.12 6.71
N LEU A 116 -8.96 -6.91 7.44
CA LEU A 116 -9.39 -7.55 8.69
C LEU A 116 -9.62 -6.51 9.78
N LEU A 117 -8.74 -5.51 9.89
CA LEU A 117 -8.93 -4.40 10.82
C LEU A 117 -10.22 -3.64 10.54
N ASN A 118 -10.52 -3.34 9.28
CA ASN A 118 -11.76 -2.64 8.89
C ASN A 118 -13.02 -3.40 9.36
N LEU A 119 -13.02 -4.72 9.19
CA LEU A 119 -14.11 -5.57 9.66
C LEU A 119 -14.17 -5.60 11.19
N ALA A 120 -13.03 -5.79 11.86
CA ALA A 120 -12.94 -5.79 13.32
C ALA A 120 -13.46 -4.48 13.93
N TYR A 121 -13.14 -3.33 13.32
CA TYR A 121 -13.66 -2.04 13.73
C TYR A 121 -15.17 -1.93 13.54
N GLY A 122 -15.70 -2.44 12.43
CA GLY A 122 -17.15 -2.50 12.19
C GLY A 122 -17.91 -3.29 13.26
N LEU A 123 -17.29 -4.35 13.79
CA LEU A 123 -17.84 -5.18 14.86
C LEU A 123 -17.64 -4.61 16.27
N SER A 124 -16.82 -3.57 16.42
CA SER A 124 -16.45 -2.97 17.70
C SER A 124 -17.32 -1.75 18.07
N ALA A 125 -17.15 -1.24 19.29
CA ALA A 125 -17.79 -0.01 19.74
C ALA A 125 -17.23 1.28 19.11
N VAL A 126 -16.19 1.22 18.26
CA VAL A 126 -15.59 2.39 17.61
C VAL A 126 -16.64 3.18 16.80
N SER A 127 -16.64 4.50 16.93
CA SER A 127 -17.55 5.38 16.19
C SER A 127 -17.12 5.53 14.74
N LEU A 128 -18.07 5.70 13.82
CA LEU A 128 -17.75 5.96 12.40
C LEU A 128 -16.89 7.22 12.24
N ARG A 129 -17.09 8.23 13.11
CA ARG A 129 -16.30 9.46 13.10
C ARG A 129 -14.83 9.19 13.41
N ASP A 130 -14.55 8.51 14.52
CA ASP A 130 -13.18 8.21 14.93
C ASP A 130 -12.49 7.28 13.95
N TYR A 131 -13.24 6.32 13.40
CA TYR A 131 -12.76 5.45 12.34
C TYR A 131 -12.37 6.23 11.08
N SER A 132 -13.24 7.12 10.61
CA SER A 132 -12.99 7.93 9.40
C SER A 132 -11.84 8.90 9.58
N ILE A 133 -11.69 9.53 10.75
CA ILE A 133 -10.53 10.39 11.05
C ILE A 133 -9.25 9.52 11.13
N GLY A 134 -9.35 8.34 11.73
CA GLY A 134 -8.24 7.39 11.83
C GLY A 134 -7.77 6.84 10.47
N LEU A 135 -8.55 6.99 9.39
CA LEU A 135 -8.12 6.63 8.03
C LEU A 135 -6.84 7.38 7.63
N ILE A 136 -6.62 8.60 8.12
CA ILE A 136 -5.41 9.39 7.87
C ILE A 136 -4.14 8.61 8.22
N GLY A 137 -4.20 7.72 9.21
CA GLY A 137 -3.07 6.89 9.63
C GLY A 137 -2.52 5.95 8.55
N ILE A 138 -3.23 5.73 7.43
CA ILE A 138 -2.75 4.87 6.34
C ILE A 138 -1.85 5.63 5.36
N LEU A 139 -1.87 6.96 5.36
CA LEU A 139 -1.15 7.78 4.38
C LEU A 139 0.34 7.43 4.31
N PRO A 140 1.10 7.31 5.43
CA PRO A 140 2.52 6.97 5.36
C PRO A 140 2.77 5.62 4.68
N GLY A 141 1.97 4.60 5.01
CA GLY A 141 2.06 3.28 4.39
C GLY A 141 1.67 3.28 2.92
N THR A 142 0.61 4.00 2.56
CA THR A 142 0.17 4.17 1.17
C THR A 142 1.27 4.83 0.32
N VAL A 143 1.86 5.93 0.81
CA VAL A 143 2.95 6.62 0.11
C VAL A 143 4.17 5.73 -0.03
N LEU A 144 4.53 4.96 1.00
CA LEU A 144 5.63 4.01 0.94
C LEU A 144 5.39 2.95 -0.16
N PHE A 145 4.23 2.29 -0.16
CA PHE A 145 3.96 1.22 -1.13
C PHE A 145 3.76 1.72 -2.56
N CYS A 146 3.10 2.86 -2.75
CA CYS A 146 3.02 3.50 -4.06
C CYS A 146 4.41 3.96 -4.54
N GLY A 147 5.26 4.48 -3.65
CA GLY A 147 6.64 4.84 -3.97
C GLY A 147 7.50 3.65 -4.38
N LEU A 148 7.41 2.54 -3.64
CA LEU A 148 8.08 1.28 -4.00
C LEU A 148 7.58 0.75 -5.34
N GLY A 149 6.28 0.85 -5.62
CA GLY A 149 5.70 0.49 -6.91
C GLY A 149 6.24 1.36 -8.05
N ALA A 150 6.27 2.69 -7.87
CA ALA A 150 6.79 3.63 -8.86
C ALA A 150 8.28 3.35 -9.17
N LEU A 151 9.10 3.14 -8.13
CA LEU A 151 10.51 2.78 -8.29
C LEU A 151 10.70 1.44 -9.01
N ALA A 152 9.87 0.44 -8.72
CA ALA A 152 9.93 -0.85 -9.42
C ALA A 152 9.54 -0.72 -10.90
N GLY A 153 8.54 0.13 -11.20
CA GLY A 153 8.15 0.48 -12.57
C GLY A 153 9.28 1.17 -13.34
N ASP A 154 9.91 2.16 -12.71
CA ASP A 154 11.06 2.89 -13.30
C ASP A 154 12.26 1.96 -13.53
N VAL A 155 12.58 1.06 -12.59
CA VAL A 155 13.67 0.08 -12.76
C VAL A 155 13.36 -0.91 -13.88
N ALA A 156 12.10 -1.32 -14.04
CA ALA A 156 11.67 -2.17 -15.15
C ALA A 156 11.74 -1.43 -16.50
N GLN A 157 11.43 -0.13 -16.53
CA GLN A 157 11.63 0.72 -17.71
C GLN A 157 13.12 0.96 -18.01
N PHE A 158 13.96 1.14 -16.98
CA PHE A 158 15.41 1.16 -17.15
C PHE A 158 15.94 -0.16 -17.70
N GLY A 159 15.39 -1.30 -17.26
CA GLY A 159 15.66 -2.63 -17.80
C GLY A 159 15.23 -2.78 -19.26
N SER A 160 14.11 -2.15 -19.66
CA SER A 160 13.64 -2.19 -21.05
C SER A 160 14.46 -1.30 -21.99
N VAL A 161 14.93 -0.14 -21.52
CA VAL A 161 15.94 0.72 -22.20
C VAL A 161 17.31 0.02 -22.30
N LEU A 162 17.64 -0.86 -21.35
CA LEU A 162 18.79 -1.74 -21.45
C LEU A 162 18.60 -2.85 -22.50
N SER A 163 17.37 -3.30 -22.74
CA SER A 163 17.05 -4.36 -23.71
C SER A 163 16.65 -3.88 -25.12
N GLY A 164 16.39 -2.58 -25.31
CA GLY A 164 15.98 -2.00 -26.60
C GLY A 164 17.17 -1.44 -27.39
N GLU A 165 17.36 -1.95 -28.62
CA GLU A 165 18.27 -1.52 -29.70
C GLU A 165 19.36 -0.50 -29.31
N ALA A 166 20.55 -0.99 -28.92
CA ALA A 166 21.61 -0.17 -28.35
C ALA A 166 22.61 0.33 -29.41
N ASP A 167 22.55 1.63 -29.72
CA ASP A 167 23.62 2.42 -30.36
C ASP A 167 24.95 2.33 -29.58
N TRP A 168 26.09 2.58 -30.25
CA TRP A 168 27.43 2.43 -29.66
C TRP A 168 27.68 3.31 -28.42
N VAL A 169 27.04 4.48 -28.37
CA VAL A 169 27.10 5.42 -27.24
C VAL A 169 26.45 4.82 -26.00
N THR A 170 25.35 4.09 -26.17
CA THR A 170 24.63 3.42 -25.10
C THR A 170 25.43 2.25 -24.53
N TRP A 171 26.20 1.54 -25.36
CA TRP A 171 27.17 0.53 -24.91
C TRP A 171 28.33 1.15 -24.12
N GLY A 172 28.88 2.27 -24.58
CA GLY A 172 29.93 3.00 -23.87
C GLY A 172 29.50 3.40 -22.45
N LEU A 173 28.31 3.99 -22.32
CA LEU A 173 27.76 4.39 -21.03
C LEU A 173 27.49 3.20 -20.09
N ARG A 174 27.06 2.05 -20.62
CA ARG A 174 26.85 0.83 -19.83
C ARG A 174 28.16 0.28 -19.26
N VAL A 175 29.20 0.20 -20.09
CA VAL A 175 30.52 -0.27 -19.65
C VAL A 175 31.09 0.68 -18.60
N VAL A 176 30.98 1.99 -18.81
CA VAL A 176 31.42 3.00 -17.83
C VAL A 176 30.65 2.89 -16.51
N GLY A 177 29.33 2.70 -16.55
CA GLY A 177 28.49 2.57 -15.35
C GLY A 177 28.79 1.30 -14.53
N VAL A 178 29.01 0.16 -15.20
CA VAL A 178 29.42 -1.08 -14.52
C VAL A 178 30.81 -0.92 -13.93
N LEU A 179 31.77 -0.35 -14.67
CA LEU A 179 33.12 -0.09 -14.17
C LEU A 179 33.11 0.87 -12.97
N ALA A 180 32.28 1.92 -13.01
CA ALA A 180 32.11 2.85 -11.88
C ALA A 180 31.52 2.15 -10.66
N THR A 181 30.52 1.29 -10.83
CA THR A 181 29.90 0.53 -9.73
C THR A 181 30.89 -0.44 -9.11
N VAL A 182 31.63 -1.19 -9.94
CA VAL A 182 32.68 -2.10 -9.47
C VAL A 182 33.78 -1.32 -8.75
N ALA A 183 34.18 -0.16 -9.26
CA ALA A 183 35.18 0.70 -8.62
C ALA A 183 34.69 1.21 -7.25
N VAL A 184 33.43 1.64 -7.13
CA VAL A 184 32.85 2.08 -5.85
C VAL A 184 32.81 0.92 -4.87
N VAL A 185 32.31 -0.25 -5.26
CA VAL A 185 32.26 -1.43 -4.41
C VAL A 185 33.67 -1.85 -3.97
N TRP A 186 34.65 -1.79 -4.88
CA TRP A 186 36.03 -2.11 -4.58
C TRP A 186 36.67 -1.09 -3.63
N LEU A 187 36.46 0.20 -3.84
CA LEU A 187 36.96 1.27 -2.97
C LEU A 187 36.36 1.17 -1.56
N VAL A 188 35.04 0.97 -1.46
CA VAL A 188 34.35 0.79 -0.18
C VAL A 188 34.82 -0.49 0.51
N SER A 189 34.96 -1.59 -0.22
CA SER A 189 35.47 -2.86 0.33
C SER A 189 36.92 -2.74 0.79
N ARG A 190 37.74 -1.98 0.07
CA ARG A 190 39.13 -1.71 0.44
C ARG A 190 39.22 -0.82 1.67
N ALA A 191 38.45 0.27 1.71
CA ALA A 191 38.39 1.17 2.86
C ALA A 191 37.87 0.45 4.11
N ALA A 192 36.86 -0.42 3.95
CA ALA A 192 36.33 -1.24 5.03
C ALA A 192 37.36 -2.25 5.56
N ARG A 193 38.17 -2.87 4.69
CA ARG A 193 39.25 -3.78 5.12
C ARG A 193 40.37 -3.03 5.84
N GLN A 194 40.78 -1.88 5.34
CA GLN A 194 41.81 -1.05 5.99
C GLN A 194 41.36 -0.60 7.39
N ALA A 195 40.10 -0.17 7.55
CA ALA A 195 39.55 0.23 8.84
C ALA A 195 39.42 -0.92 9.86
N LEU A 196 39.40 -2.17 9.39
CA LEU A 196 39.37 -3.37 10.25
C LEU A 196 40.78 -3.90 10.57
N GLU A 197 41.79 -3.57 9.76
CA GLU A 197 43.19 -3.92 10.01
C GLU A 197 43.89 -2.91 10.93
N ASP A 198 43.42 -1.65 10.96
CA ASP A 198 43.92 -0.57 11.83
C ASP A 198 43.28 -0.55 13.24
N ALA A 199 42.35 -1.48 13.56
CA ALA A 199 41.61 -1.59 14.82
C ALA A 199 42.05 -2.81 15.65
#